data_AF-A0AAJ6CK36-F1
#
_entry.id   AF-A0AAJ6CK36-F1
#
_cell.length_a   1.000
_cell.length_b   1.000
_cell.length_c   1.000
_cell.angle_alpha   90.00
_cell.angle_beta   90.00
_cell.angle_gamma   90.00
#
_symmetry.space_group_name_H-M   'P 1'
#
loop_
_entity.id
_entity.type
_entity.pdbx_description
1 polymer ?
#
loop_
_entity_poly.entity_id
_entity_poly.type
_entity_poly.pdbx_seq_one_letter_code
_entity_poly.pdbx_strand_id
1 'polypeptide(L)'
;MKWIVGQPLTAYDLTYVQYSSYDPYGPYWAFVTLSPVLVLTVYVGVFLQRRETIYLNALVGQVLCEMINSRLKAKFQQKRPTDILGSGYGMPSSHSQFSGFFMAFWVLHLLVHWPRGNTSLYRSLITRQIDQLVSVCLIVMLSALTCYSRHYLVYHTPAQILVGSSLGVLLGMIYYLVTEYLPRNQLRRSWVAKARSAFYTSFLGKTLRLRDSWSLWPSDLEDRIYTQWIEHWPNQSSKQIAAVDGCNNAHISMMLLALQEADHCEPVTTAFSVGCVIAAASNTLRHPTDSLNSTEPFEPVPLFTGFSRELPGNTHAEECALEKLARYCKQTPELTTAYHSQAKSNSPLELLLYTTMEPCSERLSGNQPCVDRILQFNENPPLTTAAWLAQAIRVDGASMIQADNVLRPVKISLVIQGVNEPQDFVLCEGQRRLRSAQMQVLTAKPQHCPLALGICLPRLDSIRIQVSSTSASEWLEDACLRMAKKGHAS
;
A
#
# COMPACT_ATOMS: atom_id res chain seq x y z
N MET A 1 -29.99 50.34 -2.88
CA MET A 1 -29.24 51.62 -2.85
C MET A 1 -29.72 52.65 -1.81
N LYS A 2 -30.83 52.45 -1.09
CA LYS A 2 -31.33 53.38 -0.05
C LYS A 2 -30.48 53.45 1.25
N TRP A 3 -29.47 52.60 1.42
CA TRP A 3 -28.70 52.45 2.66
C TRP A 3 -27.35 53.18 2.68
N ILE A 4 -26.95 53.83 1.58
CA ILE A 4 -25.57 54.32 1.40
C ILE A 4 -25.49 55.86 1.43
N VAL A 5 -26.56 56.57 1.04
CA VAL A 5 -26.52 58.03 0.95
C VAL A 5 -26.88 58.64 2.31
N GLY A 6 -25.90 59.29 2.96
CA GLY A 6 -26.10 60.10 4.17
C GLY A 6 -26.02 59.35 5.51
N GLN A 7 -25.67 58.06 5.50
CA GLN A 7 -25.45 57.25 6.72
C GLN A 7 -23.95 57.07 6.99
N PRO A 8 -23.49 57.09 8.26
CA PRO A 8 -22.11 56.76 8.59
C PRO A 8 -21.81 55.30 8.24
N LEU A 9 -20.77 55.09 7.43
CA LEU A 9 -20.31 53.74 7.07
C LEU A 9 -19.33 53.23 8.13
N THR A 10 -19.57 52.04 8.64
CA THR A 10 -18.66 51.34 9.56
C THR A 10 -17.82 50.32 8.80
N ALA A 11 -16.50 50.39 8.96
CA ALA A 11 -15.61 49.39 8.39
C ALA A 11 -15.75 48.05 9.13
N TYR A 12 -15.43 46.95 8.46
CA TYR A 12 -15.40 45.63 9.07
C TYR A 12 -14.09 45.43 9.84
N ASP A 13 -14.12 45.63 11.15
CA ASP A 13 -12.92 45.73 12.00
C ASP A 13 -12.03 44.47 12.03
N LEU A 14 -12.55 43.29 11.71
CA LEU A 14 -11.79 42.02 11.81
C LEU A 14 -10.63 41.95 10.81
N THR A 15 -10.80 42.48 9.60
CA THR A 15 -9.79 42.45 8.53
C THR A 15 -9.35 43.85 8.11
N TYR A 16 -9.79 44.88 8.82
CA TYR A 16 -9.44 46.26 8.55
C TYR A 16 -8.10 46.60 9.18
N VAL A 17 -7.09 46.83 8.33
CA VAL A 17 -5.73 47.17 8.74
C VAL A 17 -5.31 48.47 8.06
N GLN A 18 -4.88 49.43 8.87
CA GLN A 18 -4.36 50.72 8.42
C GLN A 18 -2.82 50.70 8.41
N TYR A 19 -2.24 51.34 7.39
CA TYR A 19 -0.81 51.59 7.22
C TYR A 19 -0.62 52.96 6.54
N SER A 20 0.59 53.52 6.61
CA SER A 20 0.90 54.80 5.96
C SER A 20 0.98 54.64 4.45
N SER A 21 0.29 55.49 3.68
CA SER A 21 0.40 55.52 2.22
C SER A 21 1.80 55.90 1.73
N TYR A 22 2.63 56.49 2.59
CA TYR A 22 4.02 56.85 2.30
C TYR A 22 5.01 55.71 2.60
N ASP A 23 4.57 54.63 3.25
CA ASP A 23 5.41 53.47 3.56
C ASP A 23 5.32 52.43 2.44
N PRO A 24 6.39 52.21 1.66
CA PRO A 24 6.37 51.28 0.53
C PRO A 24 6.19 49.81 0.97
N TYR A 25 6.54 49.46 2.22
CA TYR A 25 6.37 48.10 2.75
C TYR A 25 5.12 47.96 3.64
N GLY A 26 4.39 49.05 3.87
CA GLY A 26 3.15 49.07 4.63
C GLY A 26 2.12 48.03 4.17
N PRO A 27 1.83 47.92 2.85
CA PRO A 27 0.92 46.90 2.32
C PRO A 27 1.35 45.46 2.64
N TYR A 28 2.65 45.17 2.54
CA TYR A 28 3.20 43.84 2.85
C TYR A 28 2.96 43.48 4.31
N TRP A 29 3.31 44.37 5.24
CA TRP A 29 3.11 44.11 6.67
C TRP A 29 1.64 44.10 7.08
N ALA A 30 0.80 44.89 6.40
CA ALA A 30 -0.65 44.83 6.59
C ALA A 30 -1.21 43.46 6.18
N PHE A 31 -0.70 42.86 5.11
CA PHE A 31 -1.06 41.49 4.73
C PHE A 31 -0.57 40.46 5.76
N VAL A 32 0.71 40.56 6.19
CA VAL A 32 1.27 39.64 7.20
C VAL A 32 0.47 39.68 8.50
N THR A 33 -0.02 40.86 8.91
CA THR A 33 -0.81 41.00 10.15
C THR A 33 -2.16 40.28 10.09
N LEU A 34 -2.70 40.02 8.89
CA LEU A 34 -3.95 39.25 8.72
C LEU A 34 -3.77 37.74 8.90
N SER A 35 -2.53 37.26 9.09
CA SER A 35 -2.23 35.84 9.25
C SER A 35 -3.10 35.11 10.29
N PRO A 36 -3.50 35.69 11.46
CA PRO A 36 -4.33 34.97 12.42
C PRO A 36 -5.69 34.57 11.84
N VAL A 37 -6.37 35.49 11.14
CA VAL A 37 -7.67 35.23 10.51
C VAL A 37 -7.53 34.21 9.38
N LEU A 38 -6.44 34.27 8.62
CA LEU A 38 -6.14 33.29 7.58
C LEU A 38 -5.89 31.89 8.17
N VAL A 39 -5.13 31.79 9.26
CA VAL A 39 -4.89 30.53 9.98
C VAL A 39 -6.20 29.91 10.48
N LEU A 40 -7.09 30.72 11.07
CA LEU A 40 -8.41 30.24 11.50
C LEU A 40 -9.23 29.68 10.32
N THR A 41 -9.17 30.34 9.17
CA THR A 41 -9.83 29.89 7.95
C THR A 41 -9.23 28.56 7.46
N VAL A 42 -7.90 28.41 7.51
CA VAL A 42 -7.20 27.15 7.17
C VAL A 42 -7.61 26.02 8.11
N TYR A 43 -7.74 26.26 9.42
CA TYR A 43 -8.20 25.23 10.35
C TYR A 43 -9.58 24.67 9.98
N VAL A 44 -10.52 25.55 9.65
CA VAL A 44 -11.86 25.12 9.22
C VAL A 44 -11.76 24.35 7.91
N GLY A 45 -11.03 24.86 6.92
CA GLY A 45 -10.86 24.18 5.62
C GLY A 45 -10.25 22.78 5.75
N VAL A 46 -9.14 22.67 6.48
CA VAL A 46 -8.45 21.38 6.69
C VAL A 46 -9.30 20.44 7.53
N PHE A 47 -10.01 20.92 8.54
CA PHE A 47 -10.97 20.10 9.29
C PHE A 47 -12.08 19.57 8.39
N LEU A 48 -12.65 20.40 7.50
CA LEU A 48 -13.71 19.96 6.59
C LEU A 48 -13.24 18.90 5.59
N GLN A 49 -11.99 18.98 5.14
CA GLN A 49 -11.41 18.02 4.19
C GLN A 49 -10.96 16.73 4.88
N ARG A 50 -10.18 16.83 5.97
CA ARG A 50 -9.53 15.70 6.63
C ARG A 50 -10.40 15.05 7.70
N ARG A 51 -11.35 15.79 8.27
CA ARG A 51 -12.15 15.41 9.46
C ARG A 51 -11.30 15.04 10.69
N GLU A 52 -10.05 15.50 10.71
CA GLU A 52 -9.14 15.35 11.83
C GLU A 52 -9.47 16.37 12.92
N THR A 53 -9.87 15.88 14.07
CA THR A 53 -10.41 16.71 15.17
C THR A 53 -9.36 17.58 15.87
N ILE A 54 -8.06 17.34 15.65
CA ILE A 54 -6.99 18.19 16.18
C ILE A 54 -7.11 19.65 15.71
N TYR A 55 -7.54 19.89 14.47
CA TYR A 55 -7.72 21.26 13.96
C TYR A 55 -8.88 21.98 14.64
N LEU A 56 -9.97 21.25 14.93
CA LEU A 56 -11.09 21.78 15.71
C LEU A 56 -10.67 22.05 17.16
N ASN A 57 -9.87 21.15 17.75
CA ASN A 57 -9.34 21.36 19.10
C ASN A 57 -8.42 22.59 19.17
N ALA A 58 -7.53 22.78 18.20
CA ALA A 58 -6.69 23.97 18.10
C ALA A 58 -7.52 25.25 17.94
N LEU A 59 -8.59 25.20 17.14
CA LEU A 59 -9.54 26.31 16.97
C LEU A 59 -10.22 26.70 18.30
N VAL A 60 -10.72 25.71 19.05
CA VAL A 60 -11.30 25.94 20.39
C VAL A 60 -10.27 26.57 21.33
N GLY A 61 -9.04 26.05 21.31
CA GLY A 61 -7.92 26.62 22.06
C GLY A 61 -7.64 28.08 21.71
N GLN A 62 -7.68 28.45 20.43
CA GLN A 62 -7.51 29.85 19.99
C GLN A 62 -8.65 30.75 20.45
N VAL A 63 -9.90 30.28 20.41
CA VAL A 63 -11.06 31.04 20.94
C VAL A 63 -10.89 31.29 22.44
N LEU A 64 -10.51 30.27 23.21
CA LEU A 64 -10.23 30.41 24.64
C LEU A 64 -9.06 31.37 24.90
N CYS A 65 -8.01 31.31 24.07
CA CYS A 65 -6.88 32.21 24.11
C CYS A 65 -7.32 33.67 23.92
N GLU A 66 -8.15 33.95 22.92
CA GLU A 66 -8.70 35.29 22.66
C GLU A 66 -9.64 35.77 23.79
N MET A 67 -10.44 34.86 24.37
CA MET A 67 -11.26 35.17 25.54
C MET A 67 -10.41 35.57 26.76
N ILE A 68 -9.27 34.92 26.97
CA ILE A 68 -8.32 35.30 28.03
C ILE A 68 -7.69 36.65 27.70
N ASN A 69 -7.26 36.87 26.46
CA ASN A 69 -6.69 38.15 26.00
C ASN A 69 -7.65 39.31 26.27
N SER A 70 -8.92 39.15 25.87
CA SER A 70 -9.97 40.16 26.04
C SER A 70 -10.20 40.51 27.52
N ARG A 71 -10.23 39.51 28.40
CA ARG A 71 -10.35 39.74 29.86
C ARG A 71 -9.14 40.46 30.43
N LEU A 72 -7.93 40.10 30.00
CA LEU A 72 -6.70 40.75 30.46
C LEU A 72 -6.59 42.20 29.96
N LYS A 73 -6.99 42.47 28.70
CA LYS A 73 -7.08 43.83 28.16
C LYS A 73 -8.02 44.71 28.97
N ALA A 74 -9.19 44.18 29.34
CA ALA A 74 -10.15 44.88 30.18
C ALA A 74 -9.59 45.18 31.59
N LYS A 75 -8.68 44.34 32.10
CA LYS A 75 -8.02 44.51 33.40
C LYS A 75 -6.85 45.49 33.36
N PHE A 76 -5.95 45.38 32.39
CA PHE A 76 -4.72 46.18 32.35
C PHE A 76 -4.92 47.57 31.77
N GLN A 77 -5.82 47.70 30.78
CA GLN A 77 -6.19 48.98 30.17
C GLN A 77 -5.01 49.84 29.67
N GLN A 78 -3.85 49.22 29.39
CA GLN A 78 -2.70 49.94 28.88
C GLN A 78 -2.97 50.42 27.44
N LYS A 79 -2.67 51.69 27.15
CA LYS A 79 -2.84 52.27 25.82
C LYS A 79 -1.89 51.66 24.78
N ARG A 80 -2.28 51.78 23.51
CA ARG A 80 -1.41 51.48 22.35
C ARG A 80 -0.34 52.57 22.19
N PRO A 81 0.70 52.35 21.35
CA PRO A 81 1.73 53.37 21.09
C PRO A 81 1.20 54.62 20.38
N THR A 82 0.09 54.49 19.64
CA THR A 82 -0.55 55.57 18.90
C THR A 82 -2.05 55.57 19.14
N ASP A 83 -2.66 56.75 19.22
CA ASP A 83 -4.11 56.92 19.37
C ASP A 83 -4.86 56.88 18.01
N ILE A 84 -4.12 56.86 16.90
CA ILE A 84 -4.65 56.96 15.53
C ILE A 84 -5.12 55.60 14.99
N LEU A 85 -4.46 54.50 15.39
CA LEU A 85 -4.68 53.14 14.85
C LEU A 85 -5.71 52.31 15.66
N GLY A 86 -6.62 52.99 16.38
CA GLY A 86 -7.79 52.41 17.04
C GLY A 86 -7.94 52.74 18.53
N SER A 87 -9.18 52.72 19.03
CA SER A 87 -9.58 53.17 20.37
C SER A 87 -9.46 52.11 21.50
N GLY A 88 -8.86 50.95 21.22
CA GLY A 88 -8.80 49.82 22.15
C GLY A 88 -7.47 49.65 22.91
N TYR A 89 -7.51 48.94 24.04
CA TYR A 89 -6.32 48.66 24.85
C TYR A 89 -5.29 47.77 24.14
N GLY A 90 -4.00 48.05 24.38
CA GLY A 90 -2.86 47.45 23.71
C GLY A 90 -2.22 46.26 24.43
N MET A 91 -2.51 46.05 25.73
CA MET A 91 -1.85 45.03 26.55
C MET A 91 -2.81 43.94 27.04
N PRO A 92 -2.51 42.65 26.82
CA PRO A 92 -1.47 42.11 25.93
C PRO A 92 -1.88 42.17 24.44
N SER A 93 -0.91 42.16 23.53
CA SER A 93 -1.20 42.11 22.08
C SER A 93 -1.92 40.80 21.71
N SER A 94 -3.13 40.89 21.12
CA SER A 94 -3.91 39.70 20.73
C SER A 94 -3.24 38.91 19.60
N HIS A 95 -2.69 39.60 18.60
CA HIS A 95 -2.02 38.94 17.48
C HIS A 95 -0.77 38.18 17.96
N SER A 96 0.01 38.79 18.86
CA SER A 96 1.20 38.16 19.44
C SER A 96 0.82 36.96 20.30
N GLN A 97 -0.25 37.07 21.10
CA GLN A 97 -0.75 35.96 21.92
C GLN A 97 -1.30 34.81 21.08
N PHE A 98 -2.07 35.12 20.03
CA PHE A 98 -2.53 34.13 19.06
C PHE A 98 -1.35 33.40 18.40
N SER A 99 -0.34 34.14 17.92
CA SER A 99 0.86 33.58 17.30
C SER A 99 1.67 32.73 18.27
N GLY A 100 1.80 33.16 19.53
CA GLY A 100 2.45 32.37 20.57
C GLY A 100 1.75 31.04 20.83
N PHE A 101 0.42 31.05 20.92
CA PHE A 101 -0.39 29.83 21.08
C PHE A 101 -0.25 28.92 19.85
N PHE A 102 -0.42 29.49 18.65
CA PHE A 102 -0.29 28.79 17.38
C PHE A 102 1.05 28.06 17.28
N MET A 103 2.14 28.79 17.55
CA MET A 103 3.49 28.26 17.52
C MET A 103 3.66 27.13 18.53
N ALA A 104 3.34 27.36 19.81
CA ALA A 104 3.56 26.38 20.86
C ALA A 104 2.75 25.09 20.62
N PHE A 105 1.48 25.22 20.25
CA PHE A 105 0.60 24.07 20.01
C PHE A 105 1.13 23.17 18.88
N TRP A 106 1.42 23.75 17.71
CA TRP A 106 1.83 22.96 16.55
C TRP A 106 3.28 22.51 16.60
N VAL A 107 4.20 23.32 17.14
CA VAL A 107 5.59 22.88 17.33
C VAL A 107 5.64 21.71 18.31
N LEU A 108 4.94 21.76 19.44
CA LEU A 108 4.85 20.62 20.35
C LEU A 108 4.25 19.39 19.67
N HIS A 109 3.17 19.57 18.89
CA HIS A 109 2.57 18.48 18.14
C HIS A 109 3.57 17.79 17.21
N LEU A 110 4.32 18.57 16.41
CA LEU A 110 5.32 18.03 15.50
C LEU A 110 6.48 17.36 16.26
N LEU A 111 6.97 17.95 17.34
CA LEU A 111 8.07 17.37 18.13
C LEU A 111 7.68 16.04 18.81
N VAL A 112 6.46 15.94 19.32
CA VAL A 112 5.94 14.69 19.92
C VAL A 112 5.80 13.60 18.88
N HIS A 113 5.41 13.97 17.65
CA HIS A 113 5.20 13.05 16.53
C HIS A 113 6.37 13.08 15.53
N TRP A 114 7.60 13.26 16.03
CA TRP A 114 8.78 13.25 15.16
C TRP A 114 8.99 11.88 14.50
N PRO A 115 9.21 11.78 13.17
CA PRO A 115 9.47 10.51 12.49
C PRO A 115 10.64 9.75 13.11
N ARG A 116 10.33 8.55 13.61
CA ARG A 116 11.31 7.61 14.20
C ARG A 116 11.05 6.20 13.66
N GLY A 117 12.11 5.48 13.31
CA GLY A 117 12.15 4.01 13.34
C GLY A 117 11.26 3.23 12.36
N ASN A 118 10.93 3.75 11.17
CA ASN A 118 10.28 2.92 10.15
C ASN A 118 10.86 3.16 8.75
N THR A 119 11.75 2.27 8.29
CA THR A 119 12.38 2.28 6.97
C THR A 119 11.54 1.62 5.88
N SER A 120 10.40 1.01 6.21
CA SER A 120 9.55 0.29 5.25
C SER A 120 8.58 1.20 4.47
N LEU A 121 8.62 2.52 4.67
CA LEU A 121 7.77 3.47 3.98
C LEU A 121 8.48 4.03 2.75
N TYR A 122 7.74 4.33 1.69
CA TYR A 122 8.30 4.81 0.43
C TYR A 122 9.16 6.06 0.61
N ARG A 123 8.70 7.01 1.41
CA ARG A 123 9.48 8.19 1.77
C ARG A 123 10.51 7.83 2.85
N SER A 124 11.79 8.08 2.56
CA SER A 124 12.87 7.83 3.50
C SER A 124 12.68 8.55 4.84
N LEU A 125 13.34 8.07 5.90
CA LEU A 125 13.26 8.71 7.22
C LEU A 125 13.77 10.16 7.18
N ILE A 126 14.84 10.40 6.42
CA ILE A 126 15.48 11.72 6.29
C ILE A 126 14.52 12.71 5.63
N THR A 127 13.84 12.35 4.54
CA THR A 127 12.94 13.27 3.84
C THR A 127 11.76 13.70 4.71
N ARG A 128 11.19 12.77 5.49
CA ARG A 128 10.12 13.07 6.44
C ARG A 128 10.58 13.98 7.59
N GLN A 129 11.81 13.78 8.07
CA GLN A 129 12.39 14.65 9.09
C GLN A 129 12.68 16.06 8.55
N ILE A 130 13.13 16.17 7.29
CA ILE A 130 13.32 17.45 6.61
C ILE A 130 11.98 18.18 6.47
N ASP A 131 10.93 17.53 5.99
CA ASP A 131 9.59 18.12 5.87
C ASP A 131 9.08 18.67 7.20
N GLN A 132 9.26 17.91 8.26
CA GLN A 132 8.80 18.32 9.58
C GLN A 132 9.64 19.48 10.13
N LEU A 133 10.95 19.47 9.90
CA LEU A 133 11.83 20.60 10.23
C LEU A 133 11.40 21.86 9.48
N VAL A 134 11.14 21.76 8.17
CA VAL A 134 10.65 22.86 7.34
C VAL A 134 9.34 23.40 7.92
N SER A 135 8.41 22.51 8.29
CA SER A 135 7.13 22.90 8.90
C SER A 135 7.32 23.67 10.22
N VAL A 136 8.20 23.20 11.10
CA VAL A 136 8.55 23.89 12.36
C VAL A 136 9.14 25.28 12.07
N CYS A 137 10.09 25.37 11.14
CA CYS A 137 10.71 26.63 10.75
C CYS A 137 9.69 27.63 10.20
N LEU A 138 8.77 27.18 9.33
CA LEU A 138 7.71 28.03 8.77
C LEU A 138 6.72 28.53 9.84
N ILE A 139 6.35 27.68 10.80
CA ILE A 139 5.47 28.06 11.93
C ILE A 139 6.13 29.14 12.80
N VAL A 140 7.40 28.94 13.17
CA VAL A 140 8.17 29.90 13.96
C VAL A 140 8.34 31.21 13.20
N MET A 141 8.70 31.13 11.92
CA MET A 141 8.86 32.30 11.05
C MET A 141 7.55 33.10 10.92
N LEU A 142 6.43 32.45 10.62
CA LEU A 142 5.13 33.12 10.52
C LEU A 142 4.74 33.81 11.84
N SER A 143 5.00 33.17 12.96
CA SER A 143 4.71 33.72 14.29
C SER A 143 5.58 34.94 14.60
N ALA A 144 6.86 34.87 14.27
CA ALA A 144 7.80 35.99 14.41
C ALA A 144 7.43 37.16 13.49
N LEU A 145 7.14 36.89 12.20
CA LEU A 145 6.70 37.90 11.22
C LEU A 145 5.40 38.58 11.66
N THR A 146 4.44 37.80 12.20
CA THR A 146 3.19 38.36 12.71
C THR A 146 3.45 39.28 13.90
N CYS A 147 4.31 38.89 14.85
CA CYS A 147 4.71 39.75 15.96
C CYS A 147 5.42 41.02 15.47
N TYR A 148 6.37 40.89 14.54
CA TYR A 148 7.10 42.01 13.98
C TYR A 148 6.19 42.96 13.21
N SER A 149 5.19 42.46 12.47
CA SER A 149 4.20 43.29 11.78
C SER A 149 3.48 44.25 12.74
N ARG A 150 3.20 43.80 13.97
CA ARG A 150 2.55 44.64 14.99
C ARG A 150 3.46 45.74 15.52
N HIS A 151 4.76 45.48 15.55
CA HIS A 151 5.76 46.46 15.92
C HIS A 151 5.99 47.46 14.79
N TYR A 152 6.25 46.96 13.58
CA TYR A 152 6.54 47.76 12.38
C TYR A 152 5.41 48.72 12.03
N LEU A 153 4.17 48.23 12.05
CA LEU A 153 2.98 49.06 11.82
C LEU A 153 2.56 49.88 13.06
N VAL A 154 3.36 49.87 14.13
CA VAL A 154 3.18 50.71 15.33
C VAL A 154 1.85 50.46 16.07
N TYR A 155 1.27 49.27 15.94
CA TYR A 155 0.07 48.90 16.68
C TYR A 155 0.35 48.54 18.15
N HIS A 156 1.54 47.98 18.43
CA HIS A 156 1.92 47.54 19.77
C HIS A 156 3.40 47.82 20.08
N THR A 157 3.71 48.05 21.35
CA THR A 157 5.10 48.16 21.83
C THR A 157 5.77 46.79 21.89
N PRO A 158 7.12 46.71 21.87
CA PRO A 158 7.83 45.45 22.07
C PRO A 158 7.44 44.73 23.37
N ALA A 159 7.19 45.46 24.46
CA ALA A 159 6.74 44.88 25.73
C ALA A 159 5.35 44.23 25.62
N GLN A 160 4.40 44.89 24.96
CA GLN A 160 3.05 44.34 24.72
C GLN A 160 3.07 43.08 23.86
N ILE A 161 3.96 43.06 22.87
CA ILE A 161 4.19 41.91 21.99
C ILE A 161 4.82 40.76 22.77
N LEU A 162 5.87 41.04 23.57
CA LEU A 162 6.57 40.03 24.36
C LEU A 162 5.65 39.36 25.39
N VAL A 163 4.85 40.15 26.12
CA VAL A 163 3.89 39.58 27.08
C VAL A 163 2.79 38.80 26.38
N GLY A 164 2.26 39.33 25.26
CA GLY A 164 1.29 38.60 24.45
C GLY A 164 1.85 37.25 24.00
N SER A 165 3.00 37.25 23.32
CA SER A 165 3.65 36.02 22.82
C SER A 165 3.96 35.02 23.93
N SER A 166 4.54 35.48 25.04
CA SER A 166 4.89 34.61 26.18
C SER A 166 3.66 33.96 26.81
N LEU A 167 2.59 34.74 27.00
CA LEU A 167 1.31 34.22 27.48
C LEU A 167 0.69 33.22 26.49
N GLY A 168 0.74 33.54 25.20
CA GLY A 168 0.28 32.66 24.13
C GLY A 168 1.00 31.32 24.15
N VAL A 169 2.33 31.34 24.23
CA VAL A 169 3.16 30.14 24.35
C VAL A 169 2.77 29.32 25.56
N LEU A 170 2.67 29.94 26.74
CA LEU A 170 2.26 29.25 27.97
C LEU A 170 0.90 28.57 27.82
N LEU A 171 -0.11 29.30 27.33
CA LEU A 171 -1.45 28.78 27.12
C LEU A 171 -1.47 27.65 26.08
N GLY A 172 -0.73 27.80 24.98
CA GLY A 172 -0.61 26.77 23.94
C GLY A 172 0.02 25.48 24.45
N MET A 173 1.09 25.59 25.24
CA MET A 173 1.75 24.44 25.86
C MET A 173 0.83 23.71 26.84
N ILE A 174 0.19 24.44 27.77
CA ILE A 174 -0.74 23.86 28.74
C ILE A 174 -1.93 23.21 28.03
N TYR A 175 -2.50 23.88 27.04
CA TYR A 175 -3.66 23.39 26.31
C TYR A 175 -3.32 22.12 25.53
N TYR A 176 -2.20 22.10 24.78
CA TYR A 176 -1.74 20.90 24.07
C TYR A 176 -1.45 19.74 25.05
N LEU A 177 -0.80 20.03 26.18
CA LEU A 177 -0.49 19.03 27.19
C LEU A 177 -1.76 18.34 27.71
N VAL A 178 -2.77 19.13 28.08
CA VAL A 178 -4.02 18.63 28.67
C VAL A 178 -4.91 17.95 27.65
N THR A 179 -5.02 18.50 26.44
CA THR A 179 -6.01 18.04 25.45
C THR A 179 -5.48 16.97 24.50
N GLU A 180 -4.17 16.92 24.27
CA GLU A 180 -3.57 16.00 23.29
C GLU A 180 -2.51 15.08 23.92
N TYR A 181 -1.48 15.61 24.59
CA TYR A 181 -0.35 14.78 25.06
C TYR A 181 -0.74 13.81 26.19
N LEU A 182 -1.36 14.30 27.27
CA LEU A 182 -1.72 13.47 28.42
C LEU A 182 -2.75 12.40 28.06
N PRO A 183 -3.86 12.70 27.35
CA PRO A 183 -4.86 11.69 27.00
C PRO A 183 -4.32 10.58 26.07
N ARG A 184 -3.36 10.91 25.20
CA ARG A 184 -2.78 9.96 24.23
C ARG A 184 -1.69 9.06 24.84
N ASN A 185 -0.83 9.62 25.70
CA ASN A 185 0.33 8.91 26.21
C ASN A 185 0.11 8.31 27.61
N GLN A 186 -0.11 9.16 28.61
CA GLN A 186 -0.07 8.74 30.02
C GLN A 186 -1.43 8.25 30.53
N LEU A 187 -2.52 8.85 30.03
CA LEU A 187 -3.87 8.66 30.56
C LEU A 187 -4.78 7.88 29.60
N ARG A 188 -4.21 6.96 28.80
CA ARG A 188 -4.95 6.18 27.80
C ARG A 188 -6.13 5.36 28.38
N ARG A 189 -6.10 5.07 29.69
CA ARG A 189 -7.18 4.37 30.44
C ARG A 189 -8.08 5.29 31.27
N SER A 190 -7.82 6.60 31.28
CA SER A 190 -8.60 7.58 32.05
C SER A 190 -10.02 7.74 31.51
N TRP A 191 -10.88 8.35 32.33
CA TRP A 191 -12.22 8.74 31.91
C TRP A 191 -12.21 9.70 30.71
N VAL A 192 -11.17 10.54 30.56
CA VAL A 192 -11.00 11.47 29.43
C VAL A 192 -10.79 10.71 28.12
N ALA A 193 -9.92 9.70 28.13
CA ALA A 193 -9.70 8.84 26.96
C ALA A 193 -10.97 8.05 26.59
N LYS A 194 -11.73 7.58 27.59
CA LYS A 194 -13.03 6.93 27.37
C LYS A 194 -14.07 7.88 26.80
N ALA A 195 -14.18 9.10 27.31
CA ALA A 195 -15.08 10.12 26.79
C ALA A 195 -14.73 10.51 25.34
N ARG A 196 -13.44 10.66 25.04
CA ARG A 196 -12.94 10.92 23.68
C ARG A 196 -13.26 9.75 22.73
N SER A 197 -13.08 8.51 23.17
CA SER A 197 -13.49 7.32 22.41
C SER A 197 -15.01 7.25 22.20
N ALA A 198 -15.81 7.56 23.23
CA ALA A 198 -17.27 7.63 23.13
C ALA A 198 -17.74 8.69 22.13
N PHE A 199 -17.03 9.83 22.06
CA PHE A 199 -17.31 10.88 21.08
C PHE A 199 -17.13 10.39 19.64
N TYR A 200 -16.01 9.73 19.31
CA TYR A 200 -15.79 9.21 17.94
C TYR A 200 -16.73 8.05 17.57
N THR A 201 -17.13 7.25 18.56
CA THR A 201 -18.02 6.09 18.34
C THR A 201 -19.51 6.44 18.37
N SER A 202 -19.85 7.68 18.76
CA SER A 202 -21.21 8.21 18.75
C SER A 202 -21.80 8.26 17.34
N PHE A 203 -23.13 8.36 17.24
CA PHE A 203 -23.83 8.52 15.96
C PHE A 203 -23.28 9.72 15.17
N LEU A 204 -23.07 10.86 15.84
CA LEU A 204 -22.55 12.06 15.21
C LEU A 204 -21.11 11.87 14.72
N GLY A 205 -20.26 11.25 15.53
CA GLY A 205 -18.87 10.96 15.18
C GLY A 205 -18.75 10.08 13.94
N LYS A 206 -19.57 9.04 13.86
CA LYS A 206 -19.66 8.14 12.69
C LYS A 206 -20.21 8.85 11.46
N THR A 207 -21.34 9.56 11.59
CA THR A 207 -22.01 10.26 10.48
C THR A 207 -21.10 11.34 9.86
N LEU A 208 -20.39 12.11 10.69
CA LEU A 208 -19.45 13.13 10.22
C LEU A 208 -18.07 12.57 9.87
N ARG A 209 -17.86 11.25 10.04
CA ARG A 209 -16.59 10.56 9.80
C ARG A 209 -15.42 11.22 10.54
N LEU A 210 -15.64 11.62 11.80
CA LEU A 210 -14.62 12.27 12.63
C LEU A 210 -13.48 11.30 12.97
N ARG A 211 -12.25 11.80 12.92
CA ARG A 211 -11.03 11.01 13.14
C ARG A 211 -10.07 11.67 14.12
N ASP A 212 -9.22 10.83 14.69
CA ASP A 212 -8.06 11.17 15.51
C ASP A 212 -6.93 10.20 15.19
N SER A 213 -6.37 10.34 13.99
CA SER A 213 -5.43 9.35 13.45
C SER A 213 -4.13 9.27 14.25
N TRP A 214 -3.71 10.40 14.83
CA TRP A 214 -2.53 10.53 15.68
C TRP A 214 -2.60 9.76 17.01
N SER A 215 -3.79 9.28 17.41
CA SER A 215 -3.97 8.45 18.60
C SER A 215 -3.68 6.96 18.36
N LEU A 216 -3.77 6.51 17.10
CA LEU A 216 -3.62 5.11 16.70
C LEU A 216 -2.27 4.85 16.03
N TRP A 217 -1.84 5.76 15.15
CA TRP A 217 -0.60 5.62 14.39
C TRP A 217 0.41 6.68 14.81
N PRO A 218 1.50 6.29 15.51
CA PRO A 218 2.57 7.21 15.92
C PRO A 218 3.33 7.81 14.73
N SER A 219 3.28 7.14 13.58
CA SER A 219 3.85 7.57 12.30
C SER A 219 2.73 8.03 11.36
N ASP A 220 2.97 9.14 10.67
CA ASP A 220 2.02 9.84 9.79
C ASP A 220 1.16 8.89 8.94
N LEU A 221 -0.15 8.98 9.11
CA LEU A 221 -1.14 8.24 8.31
C LEU A 221 -1.01 8.62 6.83
N GLU A 222 -0.69 9.89 6.54
CA GLU A 222 -0.54 10.37 5.17
C GLU A 222 0.62 9.68 4.46
N ASP A 223 1.75 9.45 5.13
CA ASP A 223 2.86 8.70 4.53
C ASP A 223 2.51 7.24 4.26
N ARG A 224 1.66 6.63 5.09
CA ARG A 224 1.15 5.26 4.85
C ARG A 224 0.17 5.23 3.69
N ILE A 225 -0.76 6.18 3.64
CA ILE A 225 -1.70 6.33 2.53
C ILE A 225 -0.92 6.62 1.25
N TYR A 226 0.10 7.45 1.30
CA TYR A 226 0.96 7.75 0.16
C TYR A 226 1.79 6.55 -0.26
N THR A 227 2.36 5.80 0.70
CA THR A 227 3.09 4.56 0.42
C THR A 227 2.17 3.52 -0.23
N GLN A 228 0.98 3.30 0.35
CA GLN A 228 -0.02 2.43 -0.27
C GLN A 228 -0.43 2.97 -1.64
N TRP A 229 -0.72 4.25 -1.75
CA TRP A 229 -1.14 4.87 -3.01
C TRP A 229 -0.06 4.74 -4.07
N ILE A 230 1.22 4.97 -3.77
CA ILE A 230 2.33 4.88 -4.74
C ILE A 230 2.69 3.43 -5.06
N GLU A 231 2.58 2.52 -4.09
CA GLU A 231 2.70 1.06 -4.31
C GLU A 231 1.57 0.55 -5.21
N HIS A 232 0.36 1.12 -5.09
CA HIS A 232 -0.79 0.80 -5.91
C HIS A 232 -0.95 1.77 -7.10
N TRP A 233 -0.09 2.78 -7.24
CA TRP A 233 -0.12 3.75 -8.33
C TRP A 233 0.49 3.02 -9.50
N PRO A 234 -0.33 2.65 -10.50
CA PRO A 234 0.23 2.02 -11.67
C PRO A 234 1.13 3.06 -12.31
N ASN A 235 2.32 2.64 -12.74
CA ASN A 235 2.84 3.20 -13.98
C ASN A 235 1.65 3.19 -14.96
N GLN A 236 1.07 4.34 -15.29
CA GLN A 236 0.05 4.40 -16.35
C GLN A 236 0.64 4.09 -17.74
N SER A 237 1.88 3.58 -17.77
CA SER A 237 2.58 2.93 -18.88
C SER A 237 2.94 1.45 -18.60
N SER A 238 2.37 0.78 -17.60
CA SER A 238 2.44 -0.67 -17.52
C SER A 238 1.42 -1.25 -18.50
N LYS A 239 1.88 -1.64 -19.68
CA LYS A 239 1.28 -2.76 -20.43
C LYS A 239 0.86 -3.83 -19.41
N GLN A 240 -0.31 -4.43 -19.59
CA GLN A 240 -0.73 -5.62 -18.84
C GLN A 240 0.48 -6.52 -18.57
N ILE A 241 0.74 -6.78 -17.30
CA ILE A 241 1.89 -7.56 -16.85
C ILE A 241 1.68 -8.98 -17.38
N ALA A 242 2.40 -9.32 -18.45
CA ALA A 242 2.13 -10.50 -19.26
C ALA A 242 2.18 -11.81 -18.45
N ALA A 243 2.99 -11.89 -17.39
CA ALA A 243 3.14 -13.09 -16.55
C ALA A 243 2.01 -13.29 -15.52
N VAL A 244 1.26 -12.24 -15.16
CA VAL A 244 0.20 -12.28 -14.14
C VAL A 244 -1.20 -12.18 -14.77
N ASP A 245 -1.26 -12.07 -16.09
CA ASP A 245 -2.50 -12.12 -16.85
C ASP A 245 -2.78 -13.56 -17.30
N GLY A 246 -3.74 -14.23 -16.64
CA GLY A 246 -4.17 -15.60 -17.00
C GLY A 246 -4.72 -15.73 -18.42
N CYS A 247 -4.96 -14.62 -19.13
CA CYS A 247 -5.35 -14.59 -20.54
C CYS A 247 -4.17 -14.64 -21.52
N ASN A 248 -2.93 -14.53 -21.05
CA ASN A 248 -1.77 -14.55 -21.93
C ASN A 248 -1.65 -15.89 -22.68
N ASN A 249 -1.49 -15.81 -23.99
CA ASN A 249 -1.31 -16.96 -24.90
C ASN A 249 -0.18 -17.89 -24.46
N ALA A 250 0.87 -17.36 -23.83
CA ALA A 250 1.95 -18.16 -23.27
C ALA A 250 1.47 -19.16 -22.20
N HIS A 251 0.56 -18.74 -21.31
CA HIS A 251 -0.04 -19.64 -20.32
C HIS A 251 -0.98 -20.65 -20.96
N ILE A 252 -1.71 -20.26 -22.01
CA ILE A 252 -2.61 -21.14 -22.75
C ILE A 252 -1.79 -22.27 -23.41
N SER A 253 -0.65 -21.95 -24.04
CA SER A 253 0.24 -22.94 -24.63
C SER A 253 0.78 -23.94 -23.59
N MET A 254 1.18 -23.46 -22.40
CA MET A 254 1.60 -24.35 -21.31
C MET A 254 0.45 -25.20 -20.77
N MET A 255 -0.77 -24.67 -20.72
CA MET A 255 -1.94 -25.43 -20.30
C MET A 255 -2.32 -26.51 -21.32
N LEU A 256 -2.17 -26.24 -22.62
CA LEU A 256 -2.33 -27.25 -23.68
C LEU A 256 -1.30 -28.37 -23.55
N LEU A 257 -0.05 -28.05 -23.21
CA LEU A 257 0.97 -29.06 -22.89
C LEU A 257 0.56 -29.88 -21.67
N ALA A 258 0.07 -29.24 -20.60
CA ALA A 258 -0.43 -29.95 -19.42
C ALA A 258 -1.63 -30.87 -19.76
N LEU A 259 -2.48 -30.48 -20.71
CA LEU A 259 -3.56 -31.34 -21.24
C LEU A 259 -3.02 -32.55 -22.02
N GLN A 260 -1.96 -32.39 -22.80
CA GLN A 260 -1.30 -33.53 -23.46
C GLN A 260 -0.73 -34.51 -22.43
N GLU A 261 -0.12 -34.01 -21.36
CA GLU A 261 0.36 -34.86 -20.26
C GLU A 261 -0.80 -35.59 -19.57
N ALA A 262 -1.91 -34.89 -19.32
CA ALA A 262 -3.12 -35.52 -18.77
C ALA A 262 -3.69 -36.63 -19.67
N ASP A 263 -3.49 -36.53 -20.99
CA ASP A 263 -3.95 -37.51 -21.96
C ASP A 263 -3.22 -38.85 -21.82
N HIS A 264 -1.99 -38.86 -21.31
CA HIS A 264 -1.25 -40.08 -20.98
C HIS A 264 -1.80 -40.86 -19.78
N CYS A 265 -2.70 -40.26 -18.99
CA CYS A 265 -3.31 -40.95 -17.85
C CYS A 265 -4.16 -42.13 -18.32
N GLU A 266 -3.97 -43.32 -17.75
CA GLU A 266 -4.96 -44.39 -17.86
C GLU A 266 -6.27 -43.96 -17.19
N PRO A 267 -7.42 -44.11 -17.87
CA PRO A 267 -8.72 -43.70 -17.34
C PRO A 267 -9.16 -44.67 -16.23
N VAL A 268 -9.59 -44.10 -15.10
CA VAL A 268 -10.18 -44.85 -13.98
C VAL A 268 -11.45 -44.15 -13.50
N THR A 269 -12.37 -44.91 -12.90
CA THR A 269 -13.67 -44.40 -12.44
C THR A 269 -13.62 -43.72 -11.07
N THR A 270 -12.50 -43.83 -10.36
CA THR A 270 -12.35 -43.43 -8.95
C THR A 270 -11.43 -42.22 -8.75
N ALA A 271 -10.81 -41.70 -9.81
CA ALA A 271 -9.87 -40.58 -9.73
C ALA A 271 -9.80 -39.80 -11.04
N PHE A 272 -9.54 -38.50 -10.95
CA PHE A 272 -9.38 -37.65 -12.13
C PHE A 272 -8.07 -37.94 -12.89
N SER A 273 -8.09 -37.60 -14.17
CA SER A 273 -6.92 -37.57 -15.06
C SER A 273 -6.40 -36.15 -15.18
N VAL A 274 -5.42 -35.81 -14.34
CA VAL A 274 -4.81 -34.48 -14.28
C VAL A 274 -3.39 -34.54 -14.88
N GLY A 275 -3.01 -33.51 -15.60
CA GLY A 275 -1.64 -33.22 -16.03
C GLY A 275 -1.11 -31.91 -15.45
N CYS A 276 0.21 -31.83 -15.34
CA CYS A 276 0.97 -30.75 -14.71
C CYS A 276 2.25 -30.46 -15.50
N VAL A 277 2.63 -29.19 -15.58
CA VAL A 277 3.89 -28.71 -16.17
C VAL A 277 4.52 -27.70 -15.23
N ILE A 278 5.78 -27.92 -14.85
CA ILE A 278 6.63 -26.93 -14.20
C ILE A 278 7.49 -26.28 -15.28
N ALA A 279 7.47 -24.96 -15.32
CA ALA A 279 8.20 -24.15 -16.29
C ALA A 279 9.02 -23.06 -15.58
N ALA A 280 10.00 -22.51 -16.29
CA ALA A 280 10.66 -21.26 -15.91
C ALA A 280 10.38 -20.20 -16.99
N ALA A 281 10.32 -18.93 -16.61
CA ALA A 281 10.31 -17.87 -17.63
C ALA A 281 11.73 -17.74 -18.22
N SER A 282 11.84 -17.61 -19.54
CA SER A 282 13.15 -17.60 -20.22
C SER A 282 14.08 -16.49 -19.70
N ASN A 283 13.50 -15.34 -19.30
CA ASN A 283 14.20 -14.25 -18.64
C ASN A 283 14.74 -14.65 -17.25
N THR A 284 13.95 -15.33 -16.41
CA THR A 284 14.38 -15.76 -15.06
C THR A 284 15.52 -16.77 -15.09
N LEU A 285 15.69 -17.52 -16.19
CA LEU A 285 16.86 -18.38 -16.37
C LEU A 285 18.12 -17.57 -16.75
N ARG A 286 17.99 -16.50 -17.55
CA ARG A 286 19.10 -15.61 -17.94
C ARG A 286 19.51 -14.66 -16.81
N HIS A 287 18.51 -14.12 -16.10
CA HIS A 287 18.65 -13.14 -15.03
C HIS A 287 17.82 -13.60 -13.82
N PRO A 288 18.36 -14.49 -12.98
CA PRO A 288 17.62 -15.13 -11.88
C PRO A 288 17.22 -14.20 -10.73
N THR A 289 17.74 -12.96 -10.72
CA THR A 289 17.33 -11.92 -9.77
C THR A 289 16.18 -11.06 -10.29
N ASP A 290 15.84 -11.19 -11.58
CA ASP A 290 14.75 -10.42 -12.16
C ASP A 290 13.40 -11.02 -11.74
N SER A 291 12.46 -10.15 -11.42
CA SER A 291 11.09 -10.58 -11.18
C SER A 291 10.48 -11.15 -12.47
N LEU A 292 9.48 -12.04 -12.31
CA LEU A 292 8.60 -12.47 -13.42
C LEU A 292 7.96 -11.28 -14.18
N ASN A 293 7.94 -10.09 -13.58
CA ASN A 293 7.41 -8.84 -14.13
C ASN A 293 8.48 -8.04 -14.91
N SER A 294 9.21 -8.68 -15.81
CA SER A 294 10.18 -8.00 -16.67
C SER A 294 9.51 -7.34 -17.89
N THR A 295 10.21 -6.40 -18.53
CA THR A 295 9.78 -5.74 -19.78
C THR A 295 9.96 -6.63 -21.02
N GLU A 296 10.67 -7.75 -20.89
CA GLU A 296 10.89 -8.73 -21.96
C GLU A 296 9.59 -9.53 -22.24
N PRO A 297 9.42 -10.05 -23.46
CA PRO A 297 8.30 -10.94 -23.78
C PRO A 297 8.25 -12.11 -22.79
N PHE A 298 7.10 -12.29 -22.14
CA PHE A 298 6.91 -13.41 -21.23
C PHE A 298 6.80 -14.72 -22.02
N GLU A 299 7.84 -15.55 -21.91
CA GLU A 299 7.94 -16.83 -22.60
C GLU A 299 8.35 -17.93 -21.60
N PRO A 300 7.40 -18.72 -21.10
CA PRO A 300 7.66 -19.85 -20.23
C PRO A 300 8.21 -21.03 -21.05
N VAL A 301 9.28 -21.65 -20.54
CA VAL A 301 9.87 -22.87 -21.10
C VAL A 301 9.61 -24.06 -20.19
N PRO A 302 9.08 -25.18 -20.70
CA PRO A 302 8.76 -26.34 -19.87
C PRO A 302 10.04 -27.04 -19.41
N LEU A 303 10.07 -27.42 -18.13
CA LEU A 303 11.21 -28.09 -17.50
C LEU A 303 10.86 -29.54 -17.10
N PHE A 304 9.78 -29.69 -16.32
CA PHE A 304 9.33 -30.98 -15.82
C PHE A 304 7.83 -31.10 -16.00
N THR A 305 7.38 -32.21 -16.52
CA THR A 305 5.95 -32.51 -16.62
C THR A 305 5.54 -33.49 -15.54
N GLY A 306 4.25 -33.75 -15.41
CA GLY A 306 3.71 -34.78 -14.53
C GLY A 306 2.30 -35.10 -14.95
N PHE A 307 1.90 -36.36 -14.82
CA PHE A 307 0.49 -36.73 -14.96
C PHE A 307 0.07 -37.71 -13.87
N SER A 308 -1.24 -37.79 -13.64
CA SER A 308 -1.79 -38.61 -12.56
C SER A 308 -1.42 -40.07 -12.77
N ARG A 309 -0.89 -40.70 -11.71
CA ARG A 309 -0.44 -42.11 -11.71
C ARG A 309 0.75 -42.39 -12.65
N GLU A 310 1.52 -41.36 -13.02
CA GLU A 310 2.76 -41.55 -13.79
C GLU A 310 3.84 -42.30 -12.97
N LEU A 311 4.02 -41.92 -11.70
CA LEU A 311 4.96 -42.57 -10.81
C LEU A 311 4.25 -43.71 -10.04
N PRO A 312 4.99 -44.73 -9.56
CA PRO A 312 4.38 -45.84 -8.83
C PRO A 312 3.53 -45.39 -7.64
N GLY A 313 2.32 -45.94 -7.56
CA GLY A 313 1.35 -45.64 -6.49
C GLY A 313 0.26 -44.67 -6.92
N ASN A 314 -0.56 -44.25 -5.95
CA ASN A 314 -1.62 -43.27 -6.19
C ASN A 314 -1.04 -41.85 -6.13
N THR A 315 -0.29 -41.44 -7.16
CA THR A 315 0.33 -40.10 -7.24
C THR A 315 -0.50 -39.14 -8.08
N HIS A 316 -0.51 -37.87 -7.69
CA HIS A 316 -1.13 -36.80 -8.50
C HIS A 316 -0.10 -36.18 -9.46
N ALA A 317 -0.59 -35.40 -10.43
CA ALA A 317 0.26 -34.82 -11.47
C ALA A 317 1.31 -33.86 -10.91
N GLU A 318 0.92 -33.01 -9.96
CA GLU A 318 1.79 -32.02 -9.32
C GLU A 318 2.86 -32.72 -8.46
N GLU A 319 2.48 -33.82 -7.80
CA GLU A 319 3.40 -34.69 -7.05
C GLU A 319 4.46 -35.30 -7.98
N CYS A 320 4.06 -35.84 -9.13
CA CYS A 320 4.97 -36.41 -10.11
C CYS A 320 5.95 -35.35 -10.67
N ALA A 321 5.46 -34.16 -11.01
CA ALA A 321 6.29 -33.08 -11.54
C ALA A 321 7.28 -32.54 -10.50
N LEU A 322 6.83 -32.28 -9.27
CA LEU A 322 7.67 -31.79 -8.17
C LEU A 322 8.75 -32.80 -7.77
N GLU A 323 8.40 -34.09 -7.71
CA GLU A 323 9.36 -35.15 -7.38
C GLU A 323 10.46 -35.26 -8.44
N LYS A 324 10.10 -35.18 -9.74
CA LYS A 324 11.07 -35.17 -10.85
C LYS A 324 12.01 -33.96 -10.77
N LEU A 325 11.46 -32.76 -10.53
CA LEU A 325 12.25 -31.55 -10.31
C LEU A 325 13.20 -31.70 -9.12
N ALA A 326 12.70 -32.17 -7.97
CA ALA A 326 13.51 -32.34 -6.76
C ALA A 326 14.66 -33.35 -6.96
N ARG A 327 14.41 -34.47 -7.67
CA ARG A 327 15.45 -35.44 -8.04
C ARG A 327 16.50 -34.84 -8.96
N TYR A 328 16.08 -34.01 -9.91
CA TYR A 328 16.99 -33.35 -10.84
C TYR A 328 17.88 -32.31 -10.13
N CYS A 329 17.31 -31.51 -9.22
CA CYS A 329 18.09 -30.56 -8.42
C CYS A 329 19.10 -31.27 -7.50
N LYS A 330 18.78 -32.46 -6.97
CA LYS A 330 19.75 -33.25 -6.17
C LYS A 330 21.00 -33.67 -6.96
N GLN A 331 20.94 -33.63 -8.29
CA GLN A 331 22.05 -33.98 -9.18
C GLN A 331 22.87 -32.75 -9.61
N THR A 332 22.57 -31.54 -9.11
CA THR A 332 23.31 -30.33 -9.44
C THR A 332 24.79 -30.46 -9.05
N PRO A 333 25.75 -30.33 -10.00
CA PRO A 333 27.18 -30.53 -9.74
C PRO A 333 27.74 -29.61 -8.65
N GLU A 334 27.22 -28.39 -8.53
CA GLU A 334 27.67 -27.38 -7.57
C GLU A 334 27.21 -27.62 -6.12
N LEU A 335 26.41 -28.66 -5.86
CA LEU A 335 25.97 -29.06 -4.52
C LEU A 335 27.13 -29.66 -3.71
N THR A 336 28.03 -28.82 -3.21
CA THR A 336 29.08 -29.21 -2.25
C THR A 336 28.71 -28.76 -0.83
N THR A 337 29.06 -29.56 0.18
CA THR A 337 28.67 -29.35 1.59
C THR A 337 29.15 -28.01 2.18
N ALA A 338 30.15 -27.37 1.58
CA ALA A 338 30.75 -26.13 2.08
C ALA A 338 29.90 -24.86 1.86
N TYR A 339 28.99 -24.84 0.86
CA TYR A 339 28.27 -23.61 0.46
C TYR A 339 26.75 -23.66 0.71
N HIS A 340 26.26 -24.74 1.35
CA HIS A 340 24.83 -25.02 1.46
C HIS A 340 24.05 -24.02 2.34
N SER A 341 24.69 -23.42 3.35
CA SER A 341 24.05 -22.43 4.22
C SER A 341 23.95 -21.06 3.54
N GLN A 342 24.99 -20.64 2.82
CA GLN A 342 25.00 -19.36 2.10
C GLN A 342 24.08 -19.39 0.88
N ALA A 343 24.04 -20.49 0.14
CA ALA A 343 23.18 -20.63 -1.03
C ALA A 343 21.68 -20.46 -0.70
N LYS A 344 21.24 -20.86 0.49
CA LYS A 344 19.85 -20.66 0.95
C LYS A 344 19.47 -19.18 1.11
N SER A 345 20.44 -18.30 1.28
CA SER A 345 20.22 -16.85 1.43
C SER A 345 20.21 -16.10 0.09
N ASN A 346 20.58 -16.77 -1.01
CA ASN A 346 20.53 -16.18 -2.34
C ASN A 346 19.08 -15.99 -2.82
N SER A 347 18.86 -15.02 -3.70
CA SER A 347 17.57 -14.81 -4.35
C SER A 347 17.10 -16.11 -5.02
N PRO A 348 15.86 -16.57 -4.75
CA PRO A 348 15.36 -17.81 -5.31
C PRO A 348 15.16 -17.69 -6.82
N LEU A 349 15.29 -18.81 -7.51
CA LEU A 349 14.81 -18.96 -8.87
C LEU A 349 13.30 -19.23 -8.83
N GLU A 350 12.54 -18.34 -9.43
CA GLU A 350 11.08 -18.40 -9.47
C GLU A 350 10.59 -19.26 -10.63
N LEU A 351 9.77 -20.28 -10.33
CA LEU A 351 9.17 -21.19 -11.29
C LEU A 351 7.64 -21.07 -11.32
N LEU A 352 7.07 -21.50 -12.44
CA LEU A 352 5.65 -21.52 -12.70
C LEU A 352 5.14 -22.96 -12.71
N LEU A 353 4.00 -23.21 -12.08
CA LEU A 353 3.34 -24.52 -12.08
C LEU A 353 1.99 -24.40 -12.79
N TYR A 354 1.84 -25.12 -13.90
CA TYR A 354 0.60 -25.25 -14.65
C TYR A 354 -0.05 -26.59 -14.30
N THR A 355 -1.32 -26.59 -13.95
CA THR A 355 -2.08 -27.82 -13.68
C THR A 355 -3.44 -27.76 -14.36
N THR A 356 -3.86 -28.85 -14.98
CA THR A 356 -5.16 -28.92 -15.67
C THR A 356 -6.36 -28.81 -14.72
N MET A 357 -6.15 -29.03 -13.43
CA MET A 357 -7.19 -28.96 -12.39
C MET A 357 -6.63 -28.28 -11.13
N GLU A 358 -7.49 -27.60 -10.37
CA GLU A 358 -7.13 -26.99 -9.08
C GLU A 358 -6.37 -28.01 -8.18
N PRO A 359 -5.21 -27.63 -7.60
CA PRO A 359 -4.49 -28.50 -6.69
C PRO A 359 -5.34 -28.85 -5.47
N CYS A 360 -5.50 -30.16 -5.21
CA CYS A 360 -6.33 -30.64 -4.12
C CYS A 360 -5.84 -30.14 -2.74
N SER A 361 -6.78 -29.71 -1.90
CA SER A 361 -6.53 -29.35 -0.49
C SER A 361 -6.69 -30.53 0.47
N GLU A 362 -7.31 -31.62 0.03
CA GLU A 362 -7.54 -32.85 0.77
C GLU A 362 -7.51 -34.05 -0.21
N ARG A 363 -7.13 -35.25 0.26
CA ARG A 363 -7.16 -36.47 -0.55
C ARG A 363 -7.91 -37.58 0.17
N LEU A 364 -8.88 -38.18 -0.51
CA LEU A 364 -9.63 -39.33 0.01
C LEU A 364 -8.75 -40.55 0.29
N SER A 365 -7.59 -40.67 -0.37
CA SER A 365 -6.61 -41.72 -0.10
C SER A 365 -5.86 -41.55 1.22
N GLY A 366 -5.97 -40.39 1.88
CA GLY A 366 -5.17 -40.02 3.05
C GLY A 366 -3.73 -39.60 2.72
N ASN A 367 -3.33 -39.62 1.45
CA ASN A 367 -2.02 -39.12 1.02
C ASN A 367 -1.93 -37.61 1.19
N GLN A 368 -0.71 -37.07 1.22
CA GLN A 368 -0.48 -35.63 1.31
C GLN A 368 -1.14 -34.87 0.12
N PRO A 369 -1.94 -33.83 0.38
CA PRO A 369 -2.57 -32.99 -0.66
C PRO A 369 -1.56 -32.23 -1.52
N CYS A 370 -1.94 -31.93 -2.77
CA CYS A 370 -1.06 -31.23 -3.72
C CYS A 370 -0.69 -29.83 -3.23
N VAL A 371 -1.64 -29.11 -2.62
CA VAL A 371 -1.38 -27.80 -2.00
C VAL A 371 -0.29 -27.89 -0.95
N ASP A 372 -0.38 -28.89 -0.06
CA ASP A 372 0.61 -29.10 0.99
C ASP A 372 1.98 -29.46 0.42
N ARG A 373 2.03 -30.21 -0.68
CA ARG A 373 3.28 -30.53 -1.38
C ARG A 373 3.94 -29.27 -1.97
N ILE A 374 3.16 -28.40 -2.61
CA ILE A 374 3.66 -27.14 -3.18
C ILE A 374 4.18 -26.23 -2.06
N LEU A 375 3.44 -26.10 -0.97
CA LEU A 375 3.86 -25.29 0.19
C LEU A 375 5.13 -25.86 0.84
N GLN A 376 5.17 -27.17 1.09
CA GLN A 376 6.36 -27.82 1.67
C GLN A 376 7.59 -27.69 0.77
N PHE A 377 7.40 -27.76 -0.55
CA PHE A 377 8.46 -27.52 -1.53
C PHE A 377 9.02 -26.09 -1.37
N ASN A 378 8.16 -25.08 -1.22
CA ASN A 378 8.59 -23.69 -1.05
C ASN A 378 9.18 -23.38 0.33
N GLU A 379 8.74 -24.08 1.38
CA GLU A 379 9.31 -24.00 2.73
C GLU A 379 10.70 -24.63 2.79
N ASN A 380 10.91 -25.74 2.08
CA ASN A 380 12.17 -26.47 2.00
C ASN A 380 12.66 -26.57 0.55
N PRO A 381 13.01 -25.44 -0.08
CA PRO A 381 13.31 -25.39 -1.50
C PRO A 381 14.59 -26.18 -1.81
N PRO A 382 14.60 -27.04 -2.85
CA PRO A 382 15.83 -27.63 -3.34
C PRO A 382 16.73 -26.52 -3.88
N LEU A 383 18.04 -26.76 -3.82
CA LEU A 383 19.04 -25.85 -4.37
C LEU A 383 19.46 -26.34 -5.77
N THR A 384 19.61 -25.41 -6.72
CA THR A 384 20.16 -25.67 -8.06
C THR A 384 20.84 -24.41 -8.60
N THR A 385 21.46 -24.52 -9.77
CA THR A 385 21.90 -23.37 -10.57
C THR A 385 20.95 -23.14 -11.75
N ALA A 386 20.90 -21.91 -12.28
CA ALA A 386 20.08 -21.60 -13.45
C ALA A 386 20.59 -22.35 -14.69
N ALA A 387 21.92 -22.48 -14.83
CA ALA A 387 22.55 -23.26 -15.89
C ALA A 387 22.20 -24.75 -15.83
N TRP A 388 22.21 -25.37 -14.64
CA TRP A 388 21.81 -26.77 -14.49
C TRP A 388 20.34 -26.96 -14.85
N LEU A 389 19.47 -26.04 -14.43
CA LEU A 389 18.05 -26.13 -14.73
C LEU A 389 17.75 -25.91 -16.22
N ALA A 390 18.50 -25.04 -16.89
CA ALA A 390 18.38 -24.81 -18.34
C ALA A 390 18.66 -26.07 -19.17
N GLN A 391 19.48 -27.01 -18.68
CA GLN A 391 19.71 -28.29 -19.35
C GLN A 391 18.48 -29.22 -19.35
N ALA A 392 17.50 -28.98 -18.48
CA ALA A 392 16.24 -29.73 -18.46
C ALA A 392 15.25 -29.30 -19.57
N ILE A 393 15.52 -28.20 -20.28
CA ILE A 393 14.64 -27.69 -21.33
C ILE A 393 14.65 -28.66 -22.51
N ARG A 394 13.46 -29.19 -22.84
CA ARG A 394 13.26 -30.19 -23.90
C ARG A 394 13.02 -29.60 -25.30
N VAL A 395 13.23 -28.30 -25.49
CA VAL A 395 12.96 -27.58 -26.75
C VAL A 395 14.28 -27.29 -27.47
N ASP A 396 14.29 -27.49 -28.80
CA ASP A 396 15.40 -27.14 -29.69
C ASP A 396 15.70 -25.63 -29.59
N GLY A 397 16.72 -25.27 -28.80
CA GLY A 397 17.05 -23.88 -28.45
C GLY A 397 17.71 -23.71 -27.07
N ALA A 398 17.73 -24.78 -26.25
CA ALA A 398 18.37 -24.80 -24.93
C ALA A 398 19.86 -24.36 -24.94
N SER A 399 20.56 -24.47 -26.07
CA SER A 399 21.97 -24.07 -26.22
C SER A 399 22.22 -22.56 -26.20
N MET A 400 21.18 -21.71 -26.18
CA MET A 400 21.34 -20.24 -26.27
C MET A 400 21.00 -19.47 -24.98
N ILE A 401 20.59 -20.15 -23.90
CA ILE A 401 20.30 -19.46 -22.63
C ILE A 401 21.59 -19.28 -21.84
N GLN A 402 22.13 -18.05 -21.84
CA GLN A 402 23.26 -17.67 -21.00
C GLN A 402 22.81 -17.57 -19.54
N ALA A 403 22.90 -18.68 -18.81
CA ALA A 403 22.51 -18.80 -17.40
C ALA A 403 23.75 -18.92 -16.48
N ASP A 404 23.62 -18.50 -15.22
CA ASP A 404 24.72 -18.58 -14.24
C ASP A 404 24.80 -19.94 -13.52
N ASN A 405 25.97 -20.20 -12.93
CA ASN A 405 26.26 -21.37 -12.08
C ASN A 405 26.11 -21.05 -10.59
N VAL A 406 25.30 -20.05 -10.22
CA VAL A 406 25.14 -19.66 -8.81
C VAL A 406 24.09 -20.55 -8.15
N LEU A 407 24.50 -21.24 -7.09
CA LEU A 407 23.60 -22.11 -6.32
C LEU A 407 22.56 -21.27 -5.57
N ARG A 408 21.28 -21.55 -5.77
CA ARG A 408 20.15 -20.82 -5.17
C ARG A 408 18.94 -21.71 -4.93
N PRO A 409 18.04 -21.35 -4.00
CA PRO A 409 16.77 -22.05 -3.82
C PRO A 409 15.88 -21.91 -5.04
N VAL A 410 15.06 -22.93 -5.31
CA VAL A 410 14.01 -22.91 -6.33
C VAL A 410 12.65 -22.85 -5.66
N LYS A 411 11.78 -21.97 -6.12
CA LYS A 411 10.42 -21.83 -5.57
C LYS A 411 9.38 -21.77 -6.66
N ILE A 412 8.21 -22.36 -6.41
CA ILE A 412 7.01 -22.13 -7.21
C ILE A 412 6.42 -20.78 -6.78
N SER A 413 6.41 -19.78 -7.64
CA SER A 413 5.88 -18.44 -7.32
C SER A 413 4.48 -18.21 -7.90
N LEU A 414 4.17 -18.86 -9.03
CA LEU A 414 2.90 -18.74 -9.73
C LEU A 414 2.30 -20.13 -10.03
N VAL A 415 1.04 -20.32 -9.64
CA VAL A 415 0.24 -21.51 -10.01
C VAL A 415 -0.84 -21.08 -10.99
N ILE A 416 -0.93 -21.77 -12.12
CA ILE A 416 -1.93 -21.55 -13.16
C ILE A 416 -2.76 -22.82 -13.29
N GLN A 417 -4.08 -22.72 -13.10
CA GLN A 417 -4.98 -23.86 -13.19
C GLN A 417 -5.90 -23.78 -14.41
N GLY A 418 -6.25 -24.94 -14.98
CA GLY A 418 -7.15 -25.05 -16.13
C GLY A 418 -8.62 -24.94 -15.75
N VAL A 419 -9.02 -25.60 -14.67
CA VAL A 419 -10.38 -25.51 -14.12
C VAL A 419 -10.38 -25.66 -12.60
N ASN A 420 -11.38 -25.07 -11.95
CA ASN A 420 -11.64 -25.30 -10.53
C ASN A 420 -12.13 -26.73 -10.30
N GLU A 421 -11.93 -27.25 -9.09
CA GLU A 421 -12.46 -28.58 -8.74
C GLU A 421 -14.01 -28.56 -8.79
N PRO A 422 -14.67 -29.56 -9.42
CA PRO A 422 -16.13 -29.61 -9.48
C PRO A 422 -16.78 -29.68 -8.08
N GLN A 423 -17.93 -29.02 -7.89
CA GLN A 423 -18.63 -28.96 -6.60
C GLN A 423 -19.13 -30.33 -6.08
N ASP A 424 -19.17 -31.34 -6.95
CA ASP A 424 -19.60 -32.70 -6.60
C ASP A 424 -18.53 -33.51 -5.83
N PHE A 425 -17.34 -32.92 -5.62
CA PHE A 425 -16.22 -33.50 -4.86
C PHE A 425 -15.91 -32.66 -3.62
N VAL A 426 -14.96 -33.12 -2.78
CA VAL A 426 -14.55 -32.43 -1.53
C VAL A 426 -14.39 -30.92 -1.78
N LEU A 427 -15.01 -30.08 -0.94
CA LEU A 427 -14.92 -28.62 -1.04
C LEU A 427 -13.45 -28.16 -1.01
N CYS A 428 -12.88 -27.89 -2.18
CA CYS A 428 -11.48 -27.57 -2.32
C CYS A 428 -11.17 -26.16 -1.81
N GLU A 429 -10.15 -26.05 -0.96
CA GLU A 429 -9.65 -24.77 -0.43
C GLU A 429 -8.28 -24.40 -1.02
N GLY A 430 -7.85 -25.07 -2.09
CA GLY A 430 -6.47 -25.02 -2.58
C GLY A 430 -6.02 -23.61 -2.98
N GLN A 431 -6.83 -22.90 -3.76
CA GLN A 431 -6.57 -21.50 -4.12
C GLN A 431 -6.40 -20.59 -2.89
N ARG A 432 -7.26 -20.76 -1.87
CA ARG A 432 -7.24 -19.93 -0.66
C ARG A 432 -5.96 -20.15 0.13
N ARG A 433 -5.58 -21.42 0.30
CA ARG A 433 -4.37 -21.83 1.03
C ARG A 433 -3.11 -21.33 0.33
N LEU A 434 -2.98 -21.52 -0.98
CA LEU A 434 -1.85 -21.02 -1.76
C LEU A 434 -1.74 -19.49 -1.70
N ARG A 435 -2.86 -18.77 -1.87
CA ARG A 435 -2.88 -17.29 -1.75
C ARG A 435 -2.51 -16.81 -0.34
N SER A 436 -2.93 -17.53 0.71
CA SER A 436 -2.57 -17.19 2.09
C SER A 436 -1.07 -17.34 2.38
N ALA A 437 -0.38 -18.19 1.62
CA ALA A 437 1.08 -18.33 1.63
C ALA A 437 1.80 -17.35 0.68
N GLN A 438 1.10 -16.29 0.25
CA GLN A 438 1.61 -15.25 -0.66
C GLN A 438 2.00 -15.75 -2.07
N MET A 439 1.49 -16.92 -2.49
CA MET A 439 1.64 -17.39 -3.87
C MET A 439 0.55 -16.79 -4.76
N GLN A 440 0.91 -16.51 -6.02
CA GLN A 440 -0.08 -16.10 -7.00
C GLN A 440 -0.78 -17.33 -7.58
N VAL A 441 -2.10 -17.24 -7.75
CA VAL A 441 -2.92 -18.31 -8.33
C VAL A 441 -3.86 -17.73 -9.37
N LEU A 442 -3.69 -18.17 -10.62
CA LEU A 442 -4.44 -17.73 -11.80
C LEU A 442 -5.20 -18.90 -12.43
N THR A 443 -6.23 -18.57 -13.19
CA THR A 443 -6.92 -19.53 -14.06
C THR A 443 -6.60 -19.18 -15.50
N ALA A 444 -6.15 -20.16 -16.29
CA ALA A 444 -5.88 -19.98 -17.71
C ALA A 444 -7.20 -19.77 -18.44
N LYS A 445 -7.41 -18.57 -19.00
CA LYS A 445 -8.68 -18.21 -19.66
C LYS A 445 -8.45 -17.60 -21.04
N PRO A 446 -8.68 -18.34 -22.13
CA PRO A 446 -8.55 -17.80 -23.48
C PRO A 446 -9.60 -16.69 -23.72
N GLN A 447 -9.18 -15.57 -24.31
CA GLN A 447 -10.12 -14.49 -24.67
C GLN A 447 -10.84 -14.73 -26.01
N HIS A 448 -10.24 -15.54 -26.88
CA HIS A 448 -10.74 -15.83 -28.22
C HIS A 448 -10.57 -17.31 -28.59
N CYS A 449 -11.07 -17.69 -29.77
CA CYS A 449 -10.86 -19.02 -30.32
C CYS A 449 -9.37 -19.25 -30.64
N PRO A 450 -8.89 -20.51 -30.65
CA PRO A 450 -7.47 -20.82 -30.88
C PRO A 450 -6.88 -20.20 -32.15
N LEU A 451 -7.65 -20.18 -33.25
CA LEU A 451 -7.23 -19.58 -34.52
C LEU A 451 -6.94 -18.08 -34.39
N ALA A 452 -7.79 -17.34 -33.67
CA ALA A 452 -7.60 -15.90 -33.44
C ALA A 452 -6.42 -15.61 -32.49
N LEU A 453 -6.07 -16.56 -31.63
CA LEU A 453 -4.91 -16.47 -30.74
C LEU A 453 -3.59 -16.91 -31.42
N GLY A 454 -3.64 -17.42 -32.65
CA GLY A 454 -2.48 -18.01 -33.33
C GLY A 454 -2.01 -19.32 -32.69
N ILE A 455 -2.88 -20.01 -31.95
CA ILE A 455 -2.57 -21.24 -31.22
C ILE A 455 -3.01 -22.45 -32.03
N CYS A 456 -2.09 -23.38 -32.26
CA CYS A 456 -2.41 -24.69 -32.82
C CYS A 456 -2.85 -25.64 -31.70
N LEU A 457 -4.05 -26.23 -31.82
CA LEU A 457 -4.54 -27.18 -30.84
C LEU A 457 -3.81 -28.54 -31.00
N PRO A 458 -3.35 -29.15 -29.90
CA PRO A 458 -2.78 -30.49 -29.96
C PRO A 458 -3.87 -31.52 -30.27
N ARG A 459 -3.47 -32.62 -30.92
CA ARG A 459 -4.31 -33.82 -31.03
C ARG A 459 -4.22 -34.59 -29.71
N LEU A 460 -5.37 -34.76 -29.07
CA LEU A 460 -5.52 -35.60 -27.87
C LEU A 460 -6.26 -36.89 -28.30
N ASP A 461 -5.81 -38.02 -27.77
CA ASP A 461 -6.34 -39.36 -28.04
C ASP A 461 -7.63 -39.61 -27.25
N SER A 462 -7.72 -39.13 -26.00
CA SER A 462 -8.87 -39.42 -25.13
C SER A 462 -10.08 -38.52 -25.39
N ILE A 463 -9.87 -37.26 -25.77
CA ILE A 463 -10.94 -36.28 -25.97
C ILE A 463 -10.68 -35.40 -27.19
N ARG A 464 -11.74 -34.83 -27.80
CA ARG A 464 -11.58 -33.72 -28.76
C ARG A 464 -11.79 -32.39 -28.05
N ILE A 465 -10.93 -31.41 -28.30
CA ILE A 465 -11.14 -30.03 -27.83
C ILE A 465 -12.28 -29.43 -28.66
N GLN A 466 -13.32 -28.96 -27.98
CA GLN A 466 -14.52 -28.41 -28.61
C GLN A 466 -14.47 -26.88 -28.47
N VAL A 467 -14.64 -26.15 -29.58
CA VAL A 467 -14.69 -24.69 -29.58
C VAL A 467 -16.09 -24.26 -29.99
N SER A 468 -16.88 -23.82 -29.02
CA SER A 468 -18.23 -23.30 -29.29
C SER A 468 -18.16 -21.96 -30.02
N SER A 469 -19.06 -21.76 -30.99
CA SER A 469 -19.24 -20.46 -31.65
C SER A 469 -19.90 -19.41 -30.74
N THR A 470 -20.59 -19.83 -29.67
CA THR A 470 -21.31 -18.94 -28.75
C THR A 470 -20.54 -18.65 -27.45
N SER A 471 -19.58 -19.50 -27.07
CA SER A 471 -18.73 -19.32 -25.87
C SER A 471 -17.24 -19.50 -26.17
N ALA A 472 -16.69 -18.60 -26.98
CA ALA A 472 -15.30 -18.67 -27.48
C ALA A 472 -14.19 -18.59 -26.40
N SER A 473 -14.54 -18.38 -25.12
CA SER A 473 -13.60 -18.29 -23.99
C SER A 473 -13.63 -19.48 -23.03
N GLU A 474 -14.57 -20.42 -23.20
CA GLU A 474 -14.79 -21.54 -22.26
C GLU A 474 -14.17 -22.86 -22.73
N TRP A 475 -13.68 -22.92 -23.98
CA TRP A 475 -13.21 -24.15 -24.60
C TRP A 475 -12.06 -24.83 -23.85
N LEU A 476 -11.18 -24.05 -23.20
CA LEU A 476 -10.05 -24.60 -22.46
C LEU A 476 -10.51 -25.22 -21.13
N GLU A 477 -11.40 -24.51 -20.43
CA GLU A 477 -12.00 -24.99 -19.18
C GLU A 477 -12.82 -26.26 -19.41
N ASP A 478 -13.63 -26.31 -20.47
CA ASP A 478 -14.36 -27.51 -20.91
C ASP A 478 -13.40 -28.67 -21.23
N ALA A 479 -12.31 -28.41 -21.98
CA ALA A 479 -11.32 -29.43 -22.29
C ALA A 479 -10.65 -29.99 -21.01
N CYS A 480 -10.30 -29.13 -20.05
CA CYS A 480 -9.76 -29.53 -18.76
C CYS A 480 -10.76 -30.38 -17.95
N LEU A 481 -12.03 -29.99 -17.88
CA LEU A 481 -13.07 -30.76 -17.19
C LEU A 481 -13.31 -32.12 -17.81
N ARG A 482 -13.45 -32.19 -19.14
CA ARG A 482 -13.68 -33.46 -19.85
C ARG A 482 -12.46 -34.38 -19.79
N MET A 483 -11.25 -33.82 -19.86
CA MET A 483 -10.03 -34.58 -19.67
C MET A 483 -9.98 -35.19 -18.27
N ALA A 484 -10.23 -34.39 -17.23
CA ALA A 484 -10.25 -34.87 -15.86
C ALA A 484 -11.25 -36.02 -15.65
N LYS A 485 -12.43 -35.92 -16.28
CA LYS A 485 -13.52 -36.91 -16.17
C LYS A 485 -13.47 -38.03 -17.21
N LYS A 486 -12.41 -38.19 -18.03
CA LYS A 486 -12.40 -39.16 -19.15
C LYS A 486 -12.63 -40.63 -18.77
N GLY A 487 -12.40 -41.00 -17.51
CA GLY A 487 -12.68 -42.34 -16.97
C GLY A 487 -14.00 -42.49 -16.21
N HIS A 488 -14.78 -41.42 -16.05
CA HIS A 488 -16.05 -41.43 -15.32
C HIS A 488 -17.20 -41.70 -16.30
N ALA A 489 -18.23 -42.44 -15.85
CA ALA A 489 -19.42 -42.67 -16.67
C ALA A 489 -20.12 -41.34 -16.97
N SER A 490 -20.59 -41.18 -18.21
CA SER A 490 -21.22 -39.98 -18.76
C SER A 490 -22.51 -39.59 -18.03
#